data_AF-A0A6N3UW67-F1
#
_entry.id   AF-A0A6N3UW67-F1
#
_cell.length_a   1.000
_cell.length_b   1.000
_cell.length_c   1.000
_cell.angle_alpha   90.00
_cell.angle_beta   90.00
_cell.angle_gamma   90.00
#
_symmetry.space_group_name_H-M   'P 1'
#
loop_
_entity.id
_entity.type
_entity.pdbx_description
1 polymer ?
#
loop_
_entity_poly.entity_id
_entity_poly.type
_entity_poly.pdbx_seq_one_letter_code
_entity_poly.pdbx_strand_id
1 'polypeptide(L)'
;MKSSITKRIMAGIVCAMVAVSICGCSEKPAQSSASESSVTSDAGSVSESVSEASDSSTATGTAAEITAKIQEDVKFPGMAEIGADRMAGYYDVAADKIDSYSAYICGSGAYPDEIAVFKMKSADDVNAVKSVLEKRVESQSTAFKDYTPDEMYKIDGNNVVTSGNYVALIICADNAKAIEDFKAMAK
;
A
#
# COMPACT_ATOMS: atom_id res chain seq x y z
N MET A 1 -4.09 -53.78 16.04
CA MET A 1 -2.86 -52.96 16.08
C MET A 1 -3.15 -51.61 16.74
N LYS A 2 -2.22 -51.09 17.56
CA LYS A 2 -2.07 -49.67 17.97
C LYS A 2 -3.33 -48.90 18.39
N SER A 3 -3.58 -48.84 19.70
CA SER A 3 -4.30 -47.73 20.33
C SER A 3 -3.50 -46.42 20.20
N SER A 4 -4.18 -45.29 20.04
CA SER A 4 -3.58 -43.96 20.19
C SER A 4 -4.34 -43.16 21.25
N ILE A 5 -3.62 -42.72 22.27
CA ILE A 5 -4.16 -42.00 23.43
C ILE A 5 -3.98 -40.50 23.19
N THR A 6 -5.06 -39.79 22.89
CA THR A 6 -5.04 -38.32 22.81
C THR A 6 -5.29 -37.72 24.18
N LYS A 7 -4.22 -37.51 24.96
CA LYS A 7 -4.26 -36.61 26.13
C LYS A 7 -4.20 -35.17 25.64
N ARG A 8 -5.28 -34.40 25.82
CA ARG A 8 -5.26 -32.94 25.81
C ARG A 8 -5.43 -32.44 27.25
N ILE A 9 -4.42 -31.72 27.74
CA ILE A 9 -4.34 -31.17 29.10
C ILE A 9 -3.93 -29.70 29.00
N MET A 10 -4.44 -28.90 29.94
CA MET A 10 -4.11 -27.48 30.20
C MET A 10 -4.61 -26.49 29.13
N ALA A 11 -5.55 -25.60 29.48
CA ALA A 11 -5.45 -24.42 30.38
C ALA A 11 -5.00 -23.19 29.56
N GLY A 12 -5.60 -22.01 29.71
CA GLY A 12 -6.45 -21.56 30.81
C GLY A 12 -5.90 -20.24 31.33
N ILE A 13 -6.00 -19.19 30.52
CA ILE A 13 -5.55 -17.83 30.89
C ILE A 13 -6.76 -16.90 30.77
N VAL A 14 -7.29 -16.56 31.94
CA VAL A 14 -8.06 -15.34 32.15
C VAL A 14 -7.06 -14.20 32.27
N CYS A 15 -7.24 -13.12 31.50
CA CYS A 15 -6.62 -11.84 31.83
C CYS A 15 -7.71 -10.76 31.80
N ALA A 16 -7.71 -9.92 32.84
CA ALA A 16 -8.85 -9.08 33.18
C ALA A 16 -8.74 -7.67 32.61
N MET A 17 -9.92 -7.05 32.51
CA MET A 17 -10.21 -5.64 32.26
C MET A 17 -9.14 -4.65 32.76
N VAL A 18 -8.83 -3.67 31.91
CA VAL A 18 -8.62 -2.27 32.35
C VAL A 18 -9.45 -1.37 31.45
N ALA A 19 -10.51 -0.80 32.01
CA ALA A 19 -11.22 0.34 31.43
C ALA A 19 -10.80 1.60 32.19
N VAL A 20 -10.33 2.63 31.49
CA VAL A 20 -10.15 3.98 32.02
C VAL A 20 -10.94 4.94 31.14
N SER A 21 -11.54 5.93 31.77
CA SER A 21 -12.73 6.63 31.27
C SER A 21 -12.55 8.15 31.39
N ILE A 22 -13.09 8.87 30.40
CA ILE A 22 -13.53 10.28 30.41
C ILE A 22 -12.71 11.36 31.15
N CYS A 23 -12.23 12.33 30.37
CA CYS A 23 -12.42 13.78 30.56
C CYS A 23 -12.39 14.43 29.15
N GLY A 24 -13.13 15.50 28.83
CA GLY A 24 -13.95 16.38 29.67
C GLY A 24 -13.63 17.85 29.33
N CYS A 25 -14.50 18.48 28.55
CA CYS A 25 -14.38 19.80 27.90
C CYS A 25 -13.76 20.97 28.70
N SER A 26 -13.16 21.96 28.00
CA SER A 26 -13.71 23.35 27.94
C SER A 26 -13.03 24.32 26.95
N GLU A 27 -13.89 24.97 26.15
CA GLU A 27 -13.90 26.40 25.72
C GLU A 27 -12.91 27.08 24.73
N LYS A 28 -13.48 28.12 24.11
CA LYS A 28 -13.10 29.03 22.98
C LYS A 28 -12.38 30.31 23.55
N PRO A 29 -12.08 31.44 22.82
CA PRO A 29 -12.45 31.88 21.45
C PRO A 29 -11.34 32.61 20.61
N ALA A 30 -11.79 33.33 19.56
CA ALA A 30 -11.10 34.21 18.59
C ALA A 30 -10.46 33.50 17.37
N GLN A 31 -10.92 33.60 16.12
CA GLN A 31 -11.57 34.67 15.32
C GLN A 31 -10.63 35.83 14.95
N SER A 32 -10.08 35.76 13.73
CA SER A 32 -9.72 36.91 12.90
C SER A 32 -9.89 36.55 11.42
N SER A 33 -10.29 37.52 10.60
CA SER A 33 -10.56 37.36 9.16
C SER A 33 -10.24 38.67 8.43
N ALA A 34 -9.39 38.57 7.41
CA ALA A 34 -9.17 39.48 6.28
C ALA A 34 -8.23 38.70 5.31
N SER A 35 -8.48 38.55 4.00
CA SER A 35 -8.65 39.58 2.95
C SER A 35 -7.34 40.35 2.71
N GLU A 36 -6.83 40.55 1.47
CA GLU A 36 -7.32 40.17 0.13
C GLU A 36 -6.19 40.36 -0.93
N SER A 37 -6.44 39.93 -2.18
CA SER A 37 -5.85 40.47 -3.45
C SER A 37 -4.33 40.34 -3.71
N SER A 38 -3.89 39.69 -4.82
CA SER A 38 -3.80 40.19 -6.22
C SER A 38 -2.81 41.36 -6.40
N VAL A 39 -1.94 41.43 -7.41
CA VAL A 39 -2.24 41.39 -8.86
C VAL A 39 -1.08 40.84 -9.73
N THR A 40 -1.39 40.63 -11.02
CA THR A 40 -0.56 40.42 -12.23
C THR A 40 0.72 41.30 -12.31
N SER A 41 1.73 41.15 -13.18
CA SER A 41 1.81 40.82 -14.63
C SER A 41 3.32 40.78 -15.01
N ASP A 42 3.87 40.42 -16.18
CA ASP A 42 3.45 39.83 -17.48
C ASP A 42 4.73 39.37 -18.25
N ALA A 43 4.59 38.74 -19.43
CA ALA A 43 5.60 38.46 -20.47
C ALA A 43 6.69 37.39 -20.17
N GLY A 44 7.07 36.53 -21.12
CA GLY A 44 6.57 36.36 -22.48
C GLY A 44 7.57 35.64 -23.40
N SER A 45 7.12 35.25 -24.59
CA SER A 45 7.93 34.67 -25.69
C SER A 45 8.52 33.28 -25.45
N VAL A 46 7.68 32.26 -25.70
CA VAL A 46 8.14 30.91 -26.06
C VAL A 46 8.86 31.01 -27.42
N SER A 47 10.07 30.45 -27.53
CA SER A 47 10.67 30.16 -28.83
C SER A 47 10.66 28.65 -29.02
N GLU A 48 10.13 28.18 -30.15
CA GLU A 48 10.38 26.83 -30.62
C GLU A 48 11.89 26.64 -30.86
N SER A 49 12.40 25.43 -30.60
CA SER A 49 13.32 24.73 -31.52
C SER A 49 13.51 23.28 -31.09
N VAL A 50 12.77 22.41 -31.79
CA VAL A 50 13.16 21.10 -32.33
C VAL A 50 14.22 20.23 -31.61
N SER A 51 13.82 18.97 -31.40
CA SER A 51 14.63 17.73 -31.52
C SER A 51 15.97 17.63 -30.78
N GLU A 52 16.04 16.64 -29.89
CA GLU A 52 16.81 15.42 -30.17
C GLU A 52 16.07 14.22 -29.52
N ALA A 53 16.11 13.05 -30.16
CA ALA A 53 15.52 11.85 -29.57
C ALA A 53 16.42 11.33 -28.44
N SER A 54 15.94 11.39 -27.20
CA SER A 54 16.63 10.84 -26.03
C SER A 54 15.88 9.62 -25.48
N ASP A 55 16.11 8.48 -26.13
CA ASP A 55 15.80 7.16 -25.57
C ASP A 55 16.78 6.83 -24.43
N SER A 56 16.51 7.39 -23.24
CA SER A 56 17.21 7.03 -22.00
C SER A 56 16.42 7.47 -20.77
N SER A 57 15.28 6.81 -20.52
CA SER A 57 14.70 6.81 -19.18
C SER A 57 15.57 5.94 -18.28
N THR A 58 16.49 6.57 -17.54
CA THR A 58 17.26 5.87 -16.50
C THR A 58 16.32 5.44 -15.38
N ALA A 59 15.76 4.23 -15.47
CA ALA A 59 14.86 3.67 -14.46
C ALA A 59 15.55 3.71 -13.09
N THR A 60 14.95 4.46 -12.16
CA THR A 60 15.51 4.73 -10.83
C THR A 60 15.19 3.65 -9.80
N GLY A 61 14.33 2.68 -10.16
CA GLY A 61 13.83 1.64 -9.29
C GLY A 61 12.80 2.14 -8.27
N THR A 62 12.20 3.32 -8.46
CA THR A 62 11.26 3.86 -7.48
C THR A 62 9.97 3.04 -7.40
N ALA A 63 9.32 3.05 -6.24
CA ALA A 63 8.02 2.41 -6.06
C ALA A 63 6.99 2.82 -7.13
N ALA A 64 7.00 4.11 -7.53
CA ALA A 64 6.15 4.64 -8.59
C ALA A 64 6.41 3.97 -9.94
N GLU A 65 7.67 3.93 -10.41
CA GLU A 65 8.05 3.24 -11.65
C GLU A 65 7.67 1.75 -11.63
N ILE A 66 7.87 1.07 -10.51
CA ILE A 66 7.49 -0.34 -10.33
C ILE A 66 5.97 -0.52 -10.48
N THR A 67 5.17 0.29 -9.79
CA THR A 67 3.69 0.23 -9.91
C THR A 67 3.18 0.65 -11.28
N ALA A 68 3.88 1.56 -11.97
CA ALA A 68 3.53 1.97 -13.33
C ALA A 68 3.80 0.82 -14.31
N LYS A 69 4.96 0.14 -14.20
CA LYS A 69 5.29 -1.00 -15.06
C LYS A 69 4.33 -2.17 -14.85
N ILE A 70 3.99 -2.48 -13.60
CA ILE A 70 3.03 -3.55 -13.30
C ILE A 70 1.63 -3.22 -13.85
N GLN A 71 1.19 -1.95 -13.81
CA GLN A 71 -0.11 -1.54 -14.39
C GLN A 71 -0.10 -1.39 -15.91
N GLU A 72 1.07 -1.31 -16.56
CA GLU A 72 1.21 -1.40 -18.02
C GLU A 72 0.97 -2.85 -18.49
N ASP A 73 1.59 -3.82 -17.81
CA ASP A 73 1.60 -5.22 -18.23
C ASP A 73 0.45 -6.05 -17.65
N VAL A 74 -0.11 -5.66 -16.50
CA VAL A 74 -1.18 -6.37 -15.80
C VAL A 74 -2.40 -5.46 -15.61
N LYS A 75 -3.58 -5.99 -15.94
CA LYS A 75 -4.84 -5.23 -15.87
C LYS A 75 -5.38 -5.15 -14.45
N PHE A 76 -5.53 -3.92 -13.95
CA PHE A 76 -6.27 -3.62 -12.73
C PHE A 76 -7.55 -2.79 -13.04
N PRO A 77 -8.76 -3.22 -12.62
CA PRO A 77 -10.00 -2.53 -12.95
C PRO A 77 -10.31 -1.36 -11.99
N GLY A 78 -10.33 -0.13 -12.51
CA GLY A 78 -10.87 1.04 -11.81
C GLY A 78 -10.06 1.46 -10.58
N MET A 79 -8.74 1.42 -10.68
CA MET A 79 -7.84 1.76 -9.58
C MET A 79 -7.89 3.24 -9.20
N ALA A 80 -7.78 3.51 -7.89
CA ALA A 80 -7.56 4.82 -7.31
C ALA A 80 -6.27 4.80 -6.48
N GLU A 81 -5.48 5.87 -6.57
CA GLU A 81 -4.26 6.04 -5.80
C GLU A 81 -4.54 6.19 -4.30
N ILE A 82 -3.74 5.51 -3.47
CA ILE A 82 -3.60 5.78 -2.05
C ILE A 82 -2.39 6.69 -1.89
N GLY A 83 -2.66 7.99 -1.77
CA GLY A 83 -1.61 8.98 -1.52
C GLY A 83 -0.94 8.79 -0.15
N ALA A 84 0.27 9.32 0.00
CA ALA A 84 1.04 9.22 1.25
C ALA A 84 0.30 9.82 2.46
N ASP A 85 -0.60 10.78 2.22
CA ASP A 85 -1.51 11.38 3.21
C ASP A 85 -2.52 10.39 3.79
N ARG A 86 -2.90 9.37 3.01
CA ARG A 86 -3.87 8.32 3.37
C ARG A 86 -3.22 6.98 3.72
N MET A 87 -1.94 6.79 3.42
CA MET A 87 -1.19 5.53 3.62
C MET A 87 -1.45 4.88 4.99
N ALA A 88 -1.38 5.66 6.08
CA ALA A 88 -1.54 5.16 7.45
C ALA A 88 -2.95 4.58 7.75
N GLY A 89 -3.96 4.88 6.93
CA GLY A 89 -5.30 4.27 7.02
C GLY A 89 -5.38 2.85 6.42
N TYR A 90 -4.38 2.44 5.65
CA TYR A 90 -4.32 1.14 4.96
C TYR A 90 -3.13 0.28 5.44
N TYR A 91 -2.00 0.92 5.73
CA TYR A 91 -0.73 0.27 6.03
C TYR A 91 -0.08 0.93 7.26
N ASP A 92 0.10 0.16 8.34
CA ASP A 92 0.79 0.59 9.56
C ASP A 92 2.32 0.57 9.35
N VAL A 93 2.80 1.49 8.51
CA VAL A 93 4.22 1.63 8.15
C VAL A 93 4.68 3.04 8.50
N ALA A 94 5.75 3.14 9.27
CA ALA A 94 6.31 4.43 9.69
C ALA A 94 6.94 5.16 8.49
N ALA A 95 6.36 6.32 8.14
CA ALA A 95 6.71 7.07 6.92
C ALA A 95 8.18 7.57 6.91
N ASP A 96 8.79 7.79 8.08
CA ASP A 96 10.19 8.17 8.21
C ASP A 96 11.17 7.05 7.79
N LYS A 97 10.72 5.80 7.73
CA LYS A 97 11.50 4.64 7.27
C LYS A 97 11.41 4.36 5.76
N ILE A 98 10.49 5.02 5.06
CA ILE A 98 10.23 4.82 3.64
C ILE A 98 11.13 5.72 2.80
N ASP A 99 11.79 5.15 1.78
CA ASP A 99 12.55 5.87 0.74
C ASP A 99 11.65 6.25 -0.45
N SER A 100 10.81 5.33 -0.91
CA SER A 100 9.71 5.63 -1.85
C SER A 100 8.51 4.73 -1.63
N TYR A 101 7.32 5.25 -1.96
CA TYR A 101 6.03 4.57 -1.81
C TYR A 101 5.17 4.85 -3.04
N SER A 102 4.38 3.86 -3.43
CA SER A 102 3.31 3.99 -4.42
C SER A 102 2.27 2.90 -4.16
N ALA A 103 1.00 3.26 -4.13
CA ALA A 103 -0.06 2.28 -3.93
C ALA A 103 -1.38 2.69 -4.60
N TYR A 104 -2.13 1.67 -5.02
CA TYR A 104 -3.41 1.77 -5.67
C TYR A 104 -4.34 0.66 -5.16
N ILE A 105 -5.63 0.96 -5.07
CA ILE A 105 -6.68 0.00 -4.72
C ILE A 105 -7.87 0.18 -5.67
N CYS A 106 -8.72 -0.84 -5.82
CA CYS A 106 -9.98 -0.69 -6.54
C CYS A 106 -10.82 0.47 -5.96
N GLY A 107 -10.98 1.56 -6.74
CA GLY A 107 -11.53 2.83 -6.25
C GLY A 107 -13.02 2.79 -5.90
N SER A 108 -13.75 1.77 -6.37
CA SER A 108 -15.13 1.50 -5.98
C SER A 108 -15.25 0.63 -4.72
N GLY A 109 -14.16 0.00 -4.29
CA GLY A 109 -14.17 -1.05 -3.27
C GLY A 109 -14.82 -2.37 -3.70
N ALA A 110 -15.27 -2.49 -4.96
CA ALA A 110 -16.02 -3.66 -5.45
C ALA A 110 -15.18 -4.94 -5.56
N TYR A 111 -13.86 -4.80 -5.71
CA TYR A 111 -12.92 -5.87 -6.00
C TYR A 111 -11.73 -5.83 -5.02
N PRO A 112 -11.09 -6.99 -4.72
CA PRO A 112 -9.93 -7.05 -3.82
C PRO A 112 -8.65 -6.48 -4.43
N ASP A 113 -8.67 -6.07 -5.70
CA ASP A 113 -7.52 -5.60 -6.46
C ASP A 113 -6.80 -4.44 -5.77
N GLU A 114 -5.52 -4.69 -5.47
CA GLU A 114 -4.68 -3.82 -4.65
C GLU A 114 -3.20 -4.05 -5.05
N ILE A 115 -2.47 -2.96 -5.25
CA ILE A 115 -1.03 -2.99 -5.44
C ILE A 115 -0.40 -1.91 -4.56
N ALA A 116 0.59 -2.28 -3.75
CA ALA A 116 1.34 -1.32 -2.96
C ALA A 116 2.81 -1.73 -2.95
N VAL A 117 3.70 -0.79 -3.27
CA VAL A 117 5.16 -0.99 -3.28
C VAL A 117 5.79 -0.01 -2.30
N PHE A 118 6.62 -0.56 -1.41
CA PHE A 118 7.41 0.17 -0.43
C PHE A 118 8.87 -0.11 -0.70
N LYS A 119 9.68 0.94 -0.89
CA LYS A 119 11.13 0.88 -0.83
C LYS A 119 11.57 1.42 0.53
N MET A 120 12.24 0.60 1.32
CA MET A 120 12.69 0.96 2.67
C MET A 120 14.08 1.61 2.64
N LYS A 121 14.33 2.51 3.59
CA LYS A 121 15.67 3.11 3.79
C LYS A 121 16.69 2.08 4.31
N SER A 122 16.24 1.07 5.07
CA SER A 122 17.06 -0.07 5.49
C SER A 122 16.40 -1.40 5.11
N ALA A 123 17.22 -2.40 4.80
CA ALA A 123 16.80 -3.79 4.65
C ALA A 123 16.20 -4.36 5.96
N ASP A 124 16.59 -3.83 7.13
CA ASP A 124 16.14 -4.33 8.43
C ASP A 124 14.62 -4.18 8.63
N ASP A 125 14.01 -3.17 8.00
CA ASP A 125 12.58 -2.87 8.12
C ASP A 125 11.70 -3.72 7.18
N VAL A 126 12.30 -4.37 6.17
CA VAL A 126 11.61 -5.15 5.12
C VAL A 126 10.71 -6.23 5.72
N ASN A 127 11.22 -7.00 6.69
CA ASN A 127 10.44 -8.07 7.33
C ASN A 127 9.28 -7.54 8.17
N ALA A 128 9.45 -6.37 8.83
CA ALA A 128 8.37 -5.76 9.60
C ALA A 128 7.24 -5.28 8.69
N VAL A 129 7.58 -4.61 7.57
CA VAL A 129 6.60 -4.18 6.56
C VAL A 129 5.94 -5.37 5.87
N LYS A 130 6.68 -6.45 5.56
CA LYS A 130 6.12 -7.70 5.03
C LYS A 130 4.97 -8.21 5.91
N SER A 131 5.17 -8.28 7.23
CA SER A 131 4.12 -8.73 8.16
C SER A 131 2.98 -7.74 8.38
N VAL A 132 3.14 -6.46 8.03
CA VAL A 132 2.01 -5.50 7.95
C VAL A 132 1.17 -5.79 6.71
N LEU A 133 1.80 -6.05 5.56
CA LEU A 133 1.10 -6.36 4.31
C LEU A 133 0.46 -7.77 4.34
N GLU A 134 1.05 -8.74 5.03
CA GLU A 134 0.43 -10.07 5.23
C GLU A 134 -0.90 -9.94 6.01
N LYS A 135 -0.96 -9.11 7.06
CA LYS A 135 -2.21 -8.80 7.78
C LYS A 135 -3.23 -8.04 6.93
N ARG A 136 -2.75 -7.19 6.00
CA ARG A 136 -3.62 -6.54 4.99
C ARG A 136 -4.26 -7.58 4.07
N VAL A 137 -3.50 -8.59 3.62
CA VAL A 137 -4.04 -9.73 2.85
C VAL A 137 -5.06 -10.53 3.65
N GLU A 138 -4.78 -10.85 4.93
CA GLU A 138 -5.73 -11.54 5.81
C GLU A 138 -7.05 -10.75 5.96
N SER A 139 -6.96 -9.42 6.06
CA SER A 139 -8.10 -8.52 6.15
C SER A 139 -8.92 -8.47 4.85
N GLN A 140 -8.25 -8.32 3.70
CA GLN A 140 -8.89 -8.38 2.37
C GLN A 140 -9.56 -9.75 2.15
N SER A 141 -8.86 -10.85 2.45
CA SER A 141 -9.40 -12.22 2.37
C SER A 141 -10.65 -12.40 3.24
N THR A 142 -10.63 -11.85 4.46
CA THR A 142 -11.77 -11.90 5.37
C THR A 142 -12.97 -11.10 4.89
N ALA A 143 -12.77 -9.97 4.21
CA ALA A 143 -13.84 -9.14 3.66
C ALA A 143 -14.42 -9.72 2.36
N PHE A 144 -13.57 -10.04 1.39
CA PHE A 144 -14.00 -10.38 0.04
C PHE A 144 -14.58 -11.79 -0.10
N LYS A 145 -14.31 -12.72 0.84
CA LYS A 145 -14.99 -14.03 0.87
C LYS A 145 -16.52 -13.92 0.98
N ASP A 146 -17.01 -12.88 1.64
CA ASP A 146 -18.44 -12.64 1.89
C ASP A 146 -19.00 -11.56 0.95
N TYR A 147 -18.15 -10.62 0.49
CA TYR A 147 -18.55 -9.47 -0.34
C TYR A 147 -18.49 -9.74 -1.85
N THR A 148 -17.39 -10.32 -2.35
CA THR A 148 -17.20 -10.66 -3.77
C THR A 148 -16.48 -12.02 -3.90
N PRO A 149 -17.11 -13.15 -3.50
CA PRO A 149 -16.45 -14.45 -3.38
C PRO A 149 -15.80 -14.96 -4.66
N ASP A 150 -16.38 -14.63 -5.83
CA ASP A 150 -15.87 -15.05 -7.14
C ASP A 150 -14.48 -14.46 -7.47
N GLU A 151 -14.05 -13.43 -6.75
CA GLU A 151 -12.76 -12.74 -6.95
C GLU A 151 -11.65 -13.26 -6.01
N MET A 152 -11.99 -14.18 -5.10
CA MET A 152 -11.05 -14.70 -4.09
C MET A 152 -9.86 -15.46 -4.69
N TYR A 153 -9.94 -15.89 -5.96
CA TYR A 153 -8.80 -16.50 -6.67
C TYR A 153 -7.59 -15.57 -6.79
N LYS A 154 -7.79 -14.25 -6.70
CA LYS A 154 -6.72 -13.23 -6.69
C LYS A 154 -5.90 -13.24 -5.40
N ILE A 155 -6.44 -13.80 -4.31
CA ILE A 155 -5.75 -13.92 -3.02
C ILE A 155 -5.24 -15.36 -2.87
N ASP A 156 -4.15 -15.67 -3.57
CA ASP A 156 -3.60 -17.01 -3.72
C ASP A 156 -2.57 -17.41 -2.63
N GLY A 157 -2.20 -16.47 -1.74
CA GLY A 157 -1.23 -16.68 -0.68
C GLY A 157 0.22 -16.27 -1.01
N ASN A 158 0.53 -15.92 -2.27
CA ASN A 158 1.81 -15.34 -2.70
C ASN A 158 1.76 -13.81 -2.82
N ASN A 159 0.69 -13.19 -2.33
CA ASN A 159 0.37 -11.78 -2.52
C ASN A 159 1.36 -10.78 -1.89
N VAL A 160 2.30 -11.22 -1.04
CA VAL A 160 3.33 -10.36 -0.45
C VAL A 160 4.73 -10.86 -0.79
N VAL A 161 5.47 -10.04 -1.52
CA VAL A 161 6.81 -10.37 -2.05
C VAL A 161 7.85 -9.33 -1.68
N THR A 162 9.11 -9.74 -1.65
CA THR A 162 10.25 -8.89 -1.26
C THR A 162 11.42 -9.06 -2.22
N SER A 163 12.18 -7.98 -2.46
CA SER A 163 13.45 -7.99 -3.19
C SER A 163 14.32 -6.88 -2.62
N GLY A 164 15.55 -7.16 -2.18
CA GLY A 164 16.41 -6.14 -1.55
C GLY A 164 15.70 -5.36 -0.43
N ASN A 165 15.68 -4.03 -0.54
CA ASN A 165 14.98 -3.13 0.39
C ASN A 165 13.47 -2.97 0.09
N TYR A 166 12.91 -3.70 -0.88
CA TYR A 166 11.54 -3.53 -1.35
C TYR A 166 10.60 -4.58 -0.77
N VAL A 167 9.38 -4.15 -0.45
CA VAL A 167 8.24 -5.01 -0.14
C VAL A 167 7.08 -4.59 -1.06
N ALA A 168 6.39 -5.56 -1.64
CA ALA A 168 5.16 -5.31 -2.38
C ALA A 168 4.00 -6.19 -1.91
N LEU A 169 2.82 -5.58 -1.87
CA LEU A 169 1.51 -6.24 -1.86
C LEU A 169 0.99 -6.23 -3.30
N ILE A 170 0.55 -7.39 -3.79
CA ILE A 170 0.01 -7.60 -5.13
C ILE A 170 -1.22 -8.51 -5.01
N ILE A 171 -2.40 -7.98 -5.31
CA ILE A 171 -3.66 -8.72 -5.47
C ILE A 171 -4.24 -8.29 -6.81
N CYS A 172 -4.26 -9.19 -7.80
CA CYS A 172 -4.79 -8.93 -9.14
C CYS A 172 -5.11 -10.25 -9.86
N ALA A 173 -5.66 -10.14 -11.07
CA ALA A 173 -5.99 -11.32 -11.88
C ALA A 173 -4.77 -12.14 -12.37
N ASP A 174 -3.58 -11.52 -12.45
CA ASP A 174 -2.32 -12.17 -12.84
C ASP A 174 -1.19 -11.77 -11.88
N ASN A 175 -1.25 -12.32 -10.66
CA ASN A 175 -0.20 -12.13 -9.65
C ASN A 175 1.16 -12.61 -10.15
N ALA A 176 1.22 -13.64 -11.00
CA ALA A 176 2.46 -14.22 -11.48
C ALA A 176 3.26 -13.21 -12.31
N LYS A 177 2.62 -12.58 -13.31
CA LYS A 177 3.25 -11.54 -14.13
C LYS A 177 3.62 -10.30 -13.30
N ALA A 178 2.72 -9.85 -12.42
CA ALA A 178 2.98 -8.69 -11.55
C ALA A 178 4.18 -8.93 -10.60
N ILE A 179 4.34 -10.15 -10.07
CA ILE A 179 5.48 -10.53 -9.23
C ILE A 179 6.78 -10.66 -10.05
N GLU A 180 6.71 -11.09 -11.31
CA GLU A 180 7.85 -11.10 -12.23
C GLU A 180 8.37 -9.68 -12.48
N ASP A 181 7.48 -8.74 -12.82
CA ASP A 181 7.82 -7.33 -13.07
C ASP A 181 8.37 -6.65 -11.81
N PHE A 182 7.75 -6.89 -10.65
CA PHE A 182 8.28 -6.44 -9.37
C PHE A 182 9.73 -6.89 -9.18
N LYS A 183 10.05 -8.18 -9.39
CA LYS A 183 11.40 -8.73 -9.22
C LYS A 183 12.39 -8.24 -10.28
N ALA A 184 11.93 -7.95 -11.50
CA ALA A 184 12.77 -7.42 -12.57
C ALA A 184 13.20 -5.96 -12.31
N MET A 185 12.34 -5.18 -11.66
CA MET A 185 12.53 -3.75 -11.40
C MET A 185 13.13 -3.46 -10.01
N ALA A 186 12.75 -4.20 -8.97
CA ALA A 186 13.21 -4.00 -7.59
C ALA A 186 14.62 -4.58 -7.35
N LYS A 187 15.63 -3.73 -7.50
CA LYS A 187 17.07 -4.03 -7.35
C LYS A 187 17.71 -3.18 -6.25
#